data_AF-A0A5B7RBU5-F1
#
_entry.id   AF-A0A5B7RBU5-F1
#
_cell.length_a   1.000
_cell.length_b   1.000
_cell.length_c   1.000
_cell.angle_alpha   90.00
_cell.angle_beta   90.00
_cell.angle_gamma   90.00
#
_symmetry.space_group_name_H-M   'P 1'
#
loop_
_entity.id
_entity.type
_entity.pdbx_description
1 polymer ?
#
loop_
_entity_poly.entity_id
_entity_poly.type
_entity_poly.pdbx_seq_one_letter_code
_entity_poly.pdbx_strand_id
1 'polypeptide(L)'
;MGLLLRNAPDVLDSGPVPLRRSPLTRRPTRPPTRRPSGLLARLVALVVLGSLAVVVPVANPSPAWASSRYHCSGYSGCANAGYSDDGYGRVNNQMYWRMYSGHNCTNYVAYRMIRAGMSTERPWGGTGMAYNWGLARRDVTDTKPAVGAVAWWNRGVSGAGSSGHVAYVEKVVSSTEIVISEDSWNGDFHWRTIYKDGTGWPTGFVHLADRAPAPTPAVTVRTAPSISDAPKVGVPVRGTWAAFTPKATHTVQWLRNGTAIPGATTSTYTPTGEDAGAVLTFRDTGSRAGHTAAVATSAPSAPVASGAFLRRTSPVVTGDPTVGATLSVVPGAWSPAPASVSVRWSADGVYLSGRNGPTLELTRGLVGKTISAVEVARGPGLPKAFGYSNRVGPVVSGNVAVAQPFAASGTPRHGSTLSFAGASWTPRDAVATYQWLRDGAVVPGAVAPTYLLGAADVGRTIEARATVAKPNFRPVVQAATFGRVTTGAAITLRAGGRKRAVMVRVRVRAPGAVPTGSVVVKVRKRTTTLPLVDGVATIRVDRLPAGRRWVKVTYAGDGLVTGSAAGAWATVKP
;
A
#
# COMPACT_ATOMS: atom_id res chain seq x y z
N MET A 1 -10.65 -54.47 -2.03
CA MET A 1 -9.48 -55.30 -2.37
C MET A 1 -8.24 -54.51 -2.02
N GLY A 2 -7.53 -54.93 -0.97
CA GLY A 2 -6.33 -54.27 -0.49
C GLY A 2 -5.05 -54.97 -0.94
N LEU A 3 -3.93 -54.24 -0.89
CA LEU A 3 -2.55 -54.68 -0.64
C LEU A 3 -1.72 -53.36 -0.54
N LEU A 4 -1.32 -52.89 0.65
CA LEU A 4 -0.06 -53.17 1.38
C LEU A 4 1.19 -52.87 0.54
N LEU A 5 1.88 -51.72 0.73
CA LEU A 5 2.93 -51.36 1.73
C LEU A 5 4.31 -52.00 1.48
N ARG A 6 5.37 -51.18 1.72
CA ARG A 6 6.83 -51.45 1.83
C ARG A 6 7.65 -51.09 0.57
N ASN A 7 8.80 -50.41 0.58
CA ASN A 7 9.74 -49.93 1.61
C ASN A 7 10.61 -48.78 1.02
N ALA A 8 11.02 -47.85 1.88
CA ALA A 8 12.32 -47.15 1.86
C ALA A 8 13.06 -47.57 3.16
N PRO A 9 14.34 -47.24 3.46
CA PRO A 9 15.28 -46.33 2.77
C PRO A 9 16.70 -46.93 2.60
N ASP A 10 17.63 -46.19 1.98
CA ASP A 10 19.07 -46.34 2.23
C ASP A 10 19.72 -44.96 2.34
N VAL A 11 20.65 -44.86 3.28
CA VAL A 11 21.29 -43.64 3.79
C VAL A 11 22.80 -43.83 3.67
N LEU A 12 23.50 -42.71 3.40
CA LEU A 12 24.94 -42.43 3.54
C LEU A 12 25.85 -42.88 2.38
N ASP A 13 26.42 -41.90 1.67
CA ASP A 13 27.87 -41.72 1.76
C ASP A 13 28.29 -40.25 1.50
N SER A 14 29.37 -39.91 2.19
CA SER A 14 30.02 -38.64 2.43
C SER A 14 31.25 -38.46 1.54
N GLY A 15 31.55 -37.24 1.09
CA GLY A 15 32.90 -36.91 0.62
C GLY A 15 33.01 -35.77 -0.41
N PRO A 16 33.89 -34.76 -0.19
CA PRO A 16 33.98 -33.56 -1.02
C PRO A 16 34.95 -33.72 -2.20
N VAL A 17 34.63 -33.10 -3.35
CA VAL A 17 35.53 -33.03 -4.51
C VAL A 17 36.37 -31.74 -4.46
N PRO A 18 37.70 -31.80 -4.73
CA PRO A 18 38.63 -30.71 -4.42
C PRO A 18 38.95 -29.77 -5.61
N LEU A 19 39.48 -28.61 -5.22
CA LEU A 19 40.11 -27.58 -6.04
C LEU A 19 41.24 -28.13 -6.92
N ARG A 20 41.27 -27.73 -8.20
CA ARG A 20 42.43 -27.93 -9.09
C ARG A 20 43.01 -26.57 -9.47
N ARG A 21 44.14 -26.22 -8.85
CA ARG A 21 45.14 -25.27 -9.37
C ARG A 21 46.17 -26.05 -10.18
N SER A 22 46.64 -25.49 -11.29
CA SER A 22 47.94 -25.79 -11.88
C SER A 22 48.43 -24.64 -12.79
N PRO A 23 49.75 -24.51 -13.01
CA PRO A 23 50.42 -23.20 -13.02
C PRO A 23 51.40 -22.98 -14.20
N LEU A 24 52.12 -21.83 -14.17
CA LEU A 24 53.41 -21.49 -14.83
C LEU A 24 53.35 -21.21 -16.35
N THR A 25 54.14 -20.34 -17.00
CA THR A 25 55.13 -19.27 -16.72
C THR A 25 55.59 -18.77 -18.10
N ARG A 26 55.89 -17.46 -18.27
CA ARG A 26 57.17 -16.91 -18.78
C ARG A 26 57.05 -15.50 -19.40
N ARG A 27 57.80 -14.58 -18.80
CA ARG A 27 58.54 -13.43 -19.40
C ARG A 27 59.79 -13.99 -20.15
N PRO A 28 60.70 -13.19 -20.77
CA PRO A 28 60.80 -11.72 -20.93
C PRO A 28 61.20 -11.24 -22.36
N THR A 29 61.22 -9.92 -22.63
CA THR A 29 62.41 -9.06 -22.93
C THR A 29 62.02 -7.67 -23.45
N ARG A 30 62.83 -6.66 -23.05
CA ARG A 30 62.89 -5.22 -23.40
C ARG A 30 63.83 -5.04 -24.64
N PRO A 31 64.30 -3.85 -25.14
CA PRO A 31 63.97 -2.40 -24.94
C PRO A 31 64.02 -1.62 -26.32
N PRO A 32 64.49 -0.34 -26.53
CA PRO A 32 64.72 0.85 -25.67
C PRO A 32 64.35 2.27 -26.28
N THR A 33 64.55 3.32 -25.46
CA THR A 33 64.84 4.76 -25.75
C THR A 33 63.68 5.68 -26.20
N ARG A 34 63.54 6.98 -25.83
CA ARG A 34 64.51 8.06 -25.50
C ARG A 34 63.96 9.07 -24.45
N ARG A 35 64.88 9.70 -23.70
CA ARG A 35 64.77 11.04 -23.06
C ARG A 35 65.42 12.11 -23.97
N PRO A 36 65.24 13.42 -23.71
CA PRO A 36 66.26 14.21 -22.98
C PRO A 36 65.63 15.05 -21.82
N SER A 37 66.25 15.24 -20.65
CA SER A 37 67.40 16.12 -20.30
C SER A 37 67.03 17.61 -20.48
N GLY A 38 66.86 18.45 -19.47
CA GLY A 38 67.75 18.89 -18.36
C GLY A 38 67.04 20.06 -17.63
N LEU A 39 67.51 20.70 -16.58
CA LEU A 39 68.77 20.69 -15.85
C LEU A 39 68.53 21.39 -14.49
N LEU A 40 69.33 21.01 -13.49
CA LEU A 40 69.41 21.62 -12.16
C LEU A 40 69.79 23.12 -12.20
N ALA A 41 69.44 23.88 -11.16
CA ALA A 41 70.42 24.42 -10.21
C ALA A 41 69.80 25.35 -9.14
N ARG A 42 70.08 25.04 -7.87
CA ARG A 42 70.20 25.98 -6.75
C ARG A 42 71.66 26.45 -6.69
N LEU A 43 71.92 27.73 -6.39
CA LEU A 43 73.10 28.29 -5.70
C LEU A 43 72.83 29.80 -5.49
N VAL A 44 72.74 30.30 -4.26
CA VAL A 44 73.81 30.87 -3.39
C VAL A 44 74.47 32.14 -3.94
N ALA A 45 74.30 33.20 -3.12
CA ALA A 45 74.98 34.48 -2.96
C ALA A 45 76.19 34.85 -3.82
N LEU A 46 76.23 36.12 -4.26
CA LEU A 46 77.44 36.92 -4.24
C LEU A 46 77.16 38.43 -4.12
N VAL A 47 77.92 39.04 -3.21
CA VAL A 47 78.06 40.45 -2.86
C VAL A 47 79.05 41.11 -3.82
N VAL A 48 78.71 42.26 -4.41
CA VAL A 48 79.64 43.31 -4.90
C VAL A 48 78.84 44.63 -4.92
N LEU A 49 78.98 45.54 -3.95
CA LEU A 49 79.90 46.69 -3.93
C LEU A 49 79.86 47.57 -5.21
N GLY A 50 79.07 48.63 -5.16
CA GLY A 50 79.05 49.72 -6.14
C GLY A 50 78.76 51.04 -5.44
N SER A 51 79.80 51.61 -4.84
CA SER A 51 79.84 52.93 -4.23
C SER A 51 79.90 54.02 -5.31
N LEU A 52 78.95 54.96 -5.28
CA LEU A 52 79.20 56.34 -5.69
C LEU A 52 78.53 57.28 -4.68
N ALA A 53 79.36 57.91 -3.84
CA ALA A 53 79.08 59.21 -3.25
C ALA A 53 78.93 60.23 -4.40
N VAL A 54 78.15 61.31 -4.33
CA VAL A 54 78.21 62.54 -3.49
C VAL A 54 76.86 63.24 -3.83
N VAL A 55 76.06 63.86 -2.97
CA VAL A 55 76.27 65.07 -2.15
C VAL A 55 75.16 65.09 -1.09
N VAL A 56 75.55 65.26 0.16
CA VAL A 56 74.69 65.62 1.29
C VAL A 56 74.51 67.15 1.27
N PRO A 57 73.28 67.70 1.32
CA PRO A 57 73.05 68.93 2.03
C PRO A 57 72.77 68.61 3.50
N VAL A 58 73.49 69.35 4.30
CA VAL A 58 73.59 69.37 5.74
C VAL A 58 72.21 69.56 6.38
N ALA A 59 72.09 68.97 7.57
CA ALA A 59 71.00 69.04 8.55
C ALA A 59 70.09 70.27 8.47
N ASN A 60 68.79 70.02 8.63
CA ASN A 60 67.90 70.89 9.41
C ASN A 60 66.77 70.04 10.03
N PRO A 61 66.22 70.49 11.18
CA PRO A 61 66.20 69.72 12.41
C PRO A 61 64.98 68.79 12.53
N SER A 62 65.00 67.93 13.55
CA SER A 62 63.78 67.38 14.16
C SER A 62 62.70 68.48 14.19
N PRO A 63 61.49 68.25 13.67
CA PRO A 63 60.44 69.21 13.89
C PRO A 63 60.20 69.24 15.39
N ALA A 64 60.30 70.45 15.96
CA ALA A 64 59.69 70.77 17.23
C ALA A 64 58.31 70.10 17.30
N TRP A 65 58.00 69.49 18.45
CA TRP A 65 56.82 68.66 18.70
C TRP A 65 55.52 69.31 18.17
N ALA A 66 55.16 69.02 16.93
CA ALA A 66 53.93 69.52 16.33
C ALA A 66 52.80 68.60 16.80
N SER A 67 51.93 69.12 17.67
CA SER A 67 50.81 68.36 18.22
C SER A 67 49.79 67.91 17.18
N SER A 68 49.80 68.53 15.99
CA SER A 68 49.06 68.09 14.82
C SER A 68 49.68 68.63 13.52
N ARG A 69 49.38 67.97 12.40
CA ARG A 69 49.75 68.38 11.04
C ARG A 69 48.51 68.48 10.17
N TYR A 70 48.18 69.68 9.70
CA TYR A 70 47.10 69.89 8.74
C TYR A 70 47.50 69.37 7.36
N HIS A 71 46.58 68.63 6.74
CA HIS A 71 46.69 68.19 5.35
C HIS A 71 46.03 69.18 4.40
N CYS A 72 44.95 69.82 4.85
CA CYS A 72 44.20 70.82 4.08
C CYS A 72 43.30 71.67 4.98
N SER A 73 42.80 72.78 4.42
CA SER A 73 41.80 73.67 5.02
C SER A 73 40.79 74.07 3.95
N GLY A 74 39.54 74.30 4.34
CA GLY A 74 38.47 74.66 3.43
C GLY A 74 37.85 73.44 2.76
N TYR A 75 36.53 73.46 2.55
CA TYR A 75 35.89 72.41 1.74
C TYR A 75 36.55 72.29 0.36
N SER A 76 36.76 73.42 -0.33
CA SER A 76 37.41 73.43 -1.66
C SER A 76 38.90 73.06 -1.60
N GLY A 77 39.63 73.55 -0.59
CA GLY A 77 41.06 73.26 -0.44
C GLY A 77 41.31 71.79 -0.11
N CYS A 78 40.47 71.21 0.75
CA CYS A 78 40.50 69.79 1.05
C CYS A 78 40.08 68.92 -0.13
N ALA A 79 39.00 69.26 -0.83
CA ALA A 79 38.60 68.53 -2.03
C ALA A 79 39.70 68.51 -3.11
N ASN A 80 40.36 69.65 -3.36
CA ASN A 80 41.46 69.75 -4.31
C ASN A 80 42.70 68.94 -3.88
N ALA A 81 42.93 68.80 -2.58
CA ALA A 81 44.01 67.98 -2.01
C ALA A 81 43.63 66.49 -1.90
N GLY A 82 42.45 66.08 -2.36
CA GLY A 82 41.98 64.68 -2.33
C GLY A 82 41.35 64.25 -1.01
N TYR A 83 41.02 65.19 -0.13
CA TYR A 83 40.41 64.94 1.17
C TYR A 83 38.93 65.33 1.16
N SER A 84 38.06 64.31 1.26
CA SER A 84 36.60 64.48 1.17
C SER A 84 35.99 65.02 2.47
N ASP A 85 34.97 65.86 2.37
CA ASP A 85 34.08 66.24 3.46
C ASP A 85 32.85 65.32 3.58
N ASP A 86 32.85 64.21 2.82
CA ASP A 86 31.75 63.26 2.63
C ASP A 86 30.46 63.89 2.06
N GLY A 87 30.58 65.09 1.50
CA GLY A 87 29.48 65.89 0.97
C GLY A 87 28.83 66.85 1.98
N TYR A 88 29.37 66.96 3.20
CA TYR A 88 28.81 67.83 4.24
C TYR A 88 28.73 69.30 3.85
N GLY A 89 29.75 69.85 3.17
CA GLY A 89 29.80 71.27 2.77
C GLY A 89 28.67 71.69 1.83
N ARG A 90 28.01 70.74 1.14
CA ARG A 90 26.82 71.01 0.31
C ARG A 90 25.52 71.06 1.11
N VAL A 91 25.51 70.49 2.30
CA VAL A 91 24.32 70.28 3.14
C VAL A 91 24.50 70.82 4.55
N ASN A 92 25.57 71.58 4.80
CA ASN A 92 25.89 72.07 6.14
C ASN A 92 24.80 73.02 6.67
N ASN A 93 23.94 73.59 5.81
CA ASN A 93 22.76 74.36 6.19
C ASN A 93 21.66 73.55 6.91
N GLN A 94 21.76 72.22 6.98
CA GLN A 94 20.83 71.34 7.69
C GLN A 94 21.30 71.00 9.10
N MET A 95 20.35 70.74 10.00
CA MET A 95 20.62 70.30 11.37
C MET A 95 20.58 68.77 11.46
N TYR A 96 21.70 68.16 11.84
CA TYR A 96 21.84 66.74 12.14
C TYR A 96 21.87 66.54 13.66
N TRP A 97 21.12 65.56 14.17
CA TRP A 97 20.96 65.35 15.62
C TRP A 97 20.51 66.59 16.40
N ARG A 98 19.79 67.50 15.72
CA ARG A 98 19.37 68.81 16.23
C ARG A 98 20.55 69.70 16.67
N MET A 99 21.73 69.49 16.11
CA MET A 99 22.88 70.38 16.27
C MET A 99 22.73 71.59 15.35
N TYR A 100 23.26 72.75 15.75
CA TYR A 100 23.22 73.96 14.94
C TYR A 100 23.93 73.74 13.60
N SER A 101 23.24 74.12 12.52
CA SER A 101 23.75 74.04 11.15
C SER A 101 24.88 75.04 10.88
N GLY A 102 25.56 74.86 9.76
CA GLY A 102 26.73 75.62 9.29
C GLY A 102 28.05 74.94 9.63
N HIS A 103 29.11 75.73 9.64
CA HIS A 103 30.42 75.32 10.14
C HIS A 103 30.34 75.03 11.64
N ASN A 104 30.30 73.74 12.00
CA ASN A 104 30.12 73.27 13.37
C ASN A 104 30.58 71.82 13.53
N CYS A 105 31.47 71.57 14.49
CA CYS A 105 32.03 70.25 14.77
C CYS A 105 30.97 69.19 15.12
N THR A 106 29.98 69.54 15.95
CA THR A 106 28.96 68.59 16.41
C THR A 106 27.99 68.23 15.30
N ASN A 107 27.63 69.19 14.45
CA ASN A 107 26.75 68.95 13.30
C ASN A 107 27.43 68.12 12.22
N TYR A 108 28.71 68.40 11.94
CA TYR A 108 29.53 67.61 11.03
C TYR A 108 29.66 66.15 11.48
N VAL A 109 30.03 65.91 12.74
CA VAL A 109 30.16 64.54 13.24
C VAL A 109 28.81 63.83 13.28
N ALA A 110 27.73 64.51 13.65
CA ALA A 110 26.37 63.94 13.59
C ALA A 110 25.99 63.50 12.17
N TYR A 111 26.28 64.33 11.15
CA TYR A 111 26.12 63.96 9.75
C TYR A 111 26.90 62.70 9.38
N ARG A 112 28.19 62.65 9.75
CA ARG A 112 29.07 61.50 9.48
C ARG A 112 28.57 60.21 10.16
N MET A 113 28.05 60.31 11.38
CA MET A 113 27.46 59.17 12.09
C MET A 113 26.19 58.65 11.41
N ILE A 114 25.30 59.54 10.97
CA ILE A 114 24.10 59.17 10.21
C ILE A 114 24.48 58.50 8.88
N ARG A 115 25.47 59.07 8.17
CA ARG A 115 26.03 58.48 6.95
C ARG A 115 26.66 57.10 7.18
N ALA A 116 27.20 56.86 8.36
CA ALA A 116 27.70 55.56 8.80
C ALA A 116 26.59 54.58 9.25
N GLY A 117 25.31 54.92 9.06
CA GLY A 117 24.16 54.03 9.31
C GLY A 117 23.47 54.24 10.66
N MET A 118 23.83 55.28 11.42
CA MET A 118 23.13 55.61 12.65
C MET A 118 21.78 56.30 12.42
N SER A 119 20.89 56.22 13.41
CA SER A 119 19.62 56.94 13.44
C SER A 119 19.81 58.45 13.25
N THR A 120 18.84 59.09 12.59
CA THR A 120 18.75 60.56 12.48
C THR A 120 18.44 61.25 13.82
N GLU A 121 18.14 60.47 14.86
CA GLU A 121 18.00 60.94 16.23
C GLU A 121 19.29 60.73 17.03
N ARG A 122 19.63 61.74 17.85
CA ARG A 122 20.79 61.67 18.72
C ARG A 122 20.60 60.59 19.80
N PRO A 123 21.56 59.68 20.01
CA PRO A 123 21.38 58.54 20.91
C PRO A 123 21.51 58.87 22.41
N TRP A 124 21.44 60.16 22.80
CA TRP A 124 21.40 60.61 24.19
C TRP A 124 20.65 61.94 24.32
N GLY A 125 20.15 62.22 25.53
CA GLY A 125 19.48 63.48 25.90
C GLY A 125 20.45 64.53 26.46
N GLY A 126 19.94 65.73 26.77
CA GLY A 126 20.71 66.81 27.40
C GLY A 126 21.47 67.70 26.41
N THR A 127 22.56 68.33 26.84
CA THR A 127 23.30 69.31 26.02
C THR A 127 23.91 68.70 24.75
N GLY A 128 23.87 69.45 23.64
CA GLY A 128 24.50 69.11 22.36
C GLY A 128 25.98 69.42 22.27
N MET A 129 26.53 70.14 23.25
CA MET A 129 27.90 70.65 23.22
C MET A 129 28.93 69.53 23.17
N ALA A 130 29.97 69.72 22.36
CA ALA A 130 31.01 68.74 22.09
C ALA A 130 31.67 68.20 23.37
N TYR A 131 31.95 69.06 24.37
CA TYR A 131 32.56 68.64 25.64
C TYR A 131 31.81 67.52 26.36
N ASN A 132 30.51 67.32 26.08
CA ASN A 132 29.70 66.35 26.79
C ASN A 132 29.62 64.98 26.10
N TRP A 133 30.08 64.84 24.85
CA TRP A 133 29.79 63.64 24.04
C TRP A 133 30.35 62.35 24.65
N GLY A 134 31.62 62.33 25.03
CA GLY A 134 32.21 61.16 25.69
C GLY A 134 31.67 60.90 27.10
N LEU A 135 31.21 61.94 27.81
CA LEU A 135 30.60 61.81 29.14
C LEU A 135 29.15 61.31 29.06
N ALA A 136 28.41 61.72 28.04
CA ALA A 136 27.04 61.26 27.80
C ALA A 136 27.02 59.80 27.32
N ARG A 137 28.09 59.34 26.68
CA ARG A 137 28.23 57.98 26.12
C ARG A 137 29.39 57.21 26.73
N ARG A 138 29.53 57.24 28.06
CA ARG A 138 30.56 56.48 28.81
C ARG A 138 30.48 54.98 28.59
N ASP A 139 29.30 54.46 28.24
CA ASP A 139 29.05 53.05 27.90
C ASP A 139 29.84 52.57 26.68
N VAL A 140 30.19 53.49 25.78
CA VAL A 140 30.91 53.20 24.53
C VAL A 140 32.09 54.13 24.29
N THR A 141 32.53 54.89 25.31
CA THR A 141 33.69 55.76 25.20
C THR A 141 34.89 55.12 25.87
N ASP A 142 35.99 54.97 25.15
CA ASP A 142 37.27 54.54 25.72
C ASP A 142 38.46 55.35 25.16
N THR A 143 39.68 54.88 25.35
CA THR A 143 40.92 55.60 24.96
C THR A 143 41.56 55.05 23.68
N LYS A 144 40.93 54.06 23.02
CA LYS A 144 41.46 53.37 21.85
C LYS A 144 40.88 54.00 20.58
N PRO A 145 41.72 54.54 19.68
CA PRO A 145 41.23 55.03 18.41
C PRO A 145 40.72 53.88 17.54
N ALA A 146 39.62 54.11 16.83
CA ALA A 146 39.09 53.22 15.81
C ALA A 146 38.60 54.05 14.62
N VAL A 147 38.75 53.52 13.41
CA VAL A 147 38.21 54.17 12.21
C VAL A 147 36.69 54.24 12.33
N GLY A 148 36.13 55.42 12.13
CA GLY A 148 34.70 55.67 12.32
C GLY A 148 34.26 56.00 13.74
N ALA A 149 35.17 55.96 14.73
CA ALA A 149 34.88 56.51 16.05
C ALA A 149 34.85 58.04 16.02
N VAL A 150 34.20 58.64 17.02
CA VAL A 150 34.26 60.08 17.27
C VAL A 150 35.46 60.39 18.16
N ALA A 151 36.45 61.11 17.64
CA ALA A 151 37.50 61.71 18.46
C ALA A 151 36.88 62.87 19.26
N TRP A 152 36.96 62.82 20.59
CA TRP A 152 36.28 63.77 21.48
C TRP A 152 37.26 64.47 22.41
N TRP A 153 37.12 65.80 22.53
CA TRP A 153 37.87 66.66 23.44
C TRP A 153 36.93 67.35 24.43
N ASN A 154 37.28 67.27 25.71
CA ASN A 154 36.58 67.97 26.78
C ASN A 154 36.87 69.49 26.75
N ARG A 155 36.17 70.28 27.58
CA ARG A 155 36.39 71.72 27.68
C ARG A 155 37.83 72.04 28.12
N GLY A 156 38.45 73.03 27.47
CA GLY A 156 39.73 73.60 27.92
C GLY A 156 40.96 72.70 27.76
N VAL A 157 40.85 71.59 27.03
CA VAL A 157 42.03 70.80 26.63
C VAL A 157 42.65 71.39 25.36
N SER A 158 43.96 71.23 25.16
CA SER A 158 44.62 71.74 23.95
C SER A 158 44.03 71.04 22.72
N GLY A 159 43.64 71.85 21.72
CA GLY A 159 42.84 71.40 20.57
C GLY A 159 41.32 71.61 20.71
N ALA A 160 40.82 72.14 21.82
CA ALA A 160 39.40 72.44 22.02
C ALA A 160 39.14 73.73 22.81
N GLY A 161 38.05 74.43 22.47
CA GLY A 161 37.59 75.61 23.20
C GLY A 161 36.77 75.29 24.46
N SER A 162 36.12 76.30 25.03
CA SER A 162 35.24 76.16 26.20
C SER A 162 34.03 75.24 25.97
N SER A 163 33.60 75.10 24.70
CA SER A 163 32.53 74.19 24.28
C SER A 163 33.00 72.74 24.02
N GLY A 164 34.29 72.45 24.17
CA GLY A 164 34.90 71.19 23.74
C GLY A 164 35.02 71.10 22.22
N HIS A 165 35.43 69.94 21.72
CA HIS A 165 35.52 69.67 20.28
C HIS A 165 35.26 68.20 19.94
N VAL A 166 34.79 67.92 18.73
CA VAL A 166 34.62 66.56 18.21
C VAL A 166 35.05 66.49 16.74
N ALA A 167 35.61 65.36 16.35
CA ALA A 167 36.03 65.08 14.99
C ALA A 167 35.74 63.63 14.61
N TYR A 168 35.69 63.35 13.31
CA TYR A 168 35.53 61.99 12.80
C TYR A 168 36.90 61.36 12.56
N VAL A 169 37.13 60.14 13.07
CA VAL A 169 38.39 59.41 12.83
C VAL A 169 38.32 58.73 11.47
N GLU A 170 39.06 59.28 10.51
CA GLU A 170 39.12 58.76 9.13
C GLU A 170 40.09 57.59 9.01
N LYS A 171 41.18 57.64 9.79
CA LYS A 171 42.22 56.62 9.77
C LYS A 171 42.88 56.50 11.13
N VAL A 172 43.17 55.27 11.54
CA VAL A 172 44.09 54.97 12.63
C VAL A 172 45.38 54.46 12.01
N VAL A 173 46.44 55.26 12.08
CA VAL A 173 47.76 54.88 11.56
C VAL A 173 48.47 53.99 12.59
N SER A 174 48.34 54.34 13.87
CA SER A 174 48.81 53.55 15.01
C SER A 174 48.02 53.91 16.27
N SER A 175 48.36 53.32 17.42
CA SER A 175 47.76 53.69 18.71
C SER A 175 48.13 55.11 19.18
N THR A 176 49.07 55.77 18.50
CA THR A 176 49.55 57.13 18.82
C THR A 176 49.38 58.12 17.67
N GLU A 177 48.79 57.70 16.54
CA GLU A 177 48.64 58.53 15.34
C GLU A 177 47.30 58.27 14.66
N ILE A 178 46.50 59.32 14.53
CA ILE A 178 45.20 59.28 13.84
C ILE A 178 45.13 60.37 12.77
N VAL A 179 44.38 60.09 11.71
CA VAL A 179 43.93 61.10 10.75
C VAL A 179 42.47 61.36 11.01
N ILE A 180 42.12 62.63 11.20
CA ILE A 180 40.76 63.07 11.43
C ILE A 180 40.30 64.03 10.33
N SER A 181 38.98 64.07 10.13
CA SER A 181 38.29 65.17 9.48
C SER A 181 37.41 65.89 10.50
N GLU A 182 37.35 67.20 10.41
CA GLU A 182 36.61 68.03 11.35
C GLU A 182 36.10 69.31 10.71
N ASP A 183 35.03 69.85 11.27
CA ASP A 183 34.56 71.21 10.99
C ASP A 183 34.56 71.98 12.32
N SER A 184 34.56 73.31 12.29
CA SER A 184 34.73 74.14 13.47
C SER A 184 33.73 75.28 13.52
N TRP A 185 33.19 75.58 14.71
CA TRP A 185 32.27 76.71 14.89
C TRP A 185 32.91 78.03 14.48
N ASN A 186 32.30 78.78 13.54
CA ASN A 186 32.85 80.00 12.94
C ASN A 186 34.28 79.84 12.36
N GLY A 187 34.71 78.60 12.12
CA GLY A 187 35.99 78.25 11.53
C GLY A 187 35.80 77.60 10.17
N ASP A 188 36.72 76.72 9.81
CA ASP A 188 36.71 76.04 8.51
C ASP A 188 36.80 74.52 8.68
N PHE A 189 36.55 73.81 7.58
CA PHE A 189 36.72 72.37 7.48
C PHE A 189 38.19 72.01 7.31
N HIS A 190 38.64 70.96 8.00
CA HIS A 190 40.02 70.51 7.98
C HIS A 190 40.15 69.00 7.94
N TRP A 191 41.22 68.54 7.30
CA TRP A 191 41.82 67.23 7.60
C TRP A 191 43.17 67.43 8.25
N ARG A 192 43.44 66.67 9.30
CA ARG A 192 44.76 66.68 9.95
C ARG A 192 45.14 65.35 10.57
N THR A 193 46.44 65.11 10.67
CA THR A 193 47.00 64.07 11.53
C THR A 193 47.21 64.64 12.93
N ILE A 194 46.86 63.85 13.95
CA ILE A 194 47.09 64.16 15.36
C ILE A 194 47.99 63.08 15.96
N TYR A 195 48.98 63.51 16.74
CA TYR A 195 49.95 62.63 17.40
C TYR A 195 49.75 62.66 18.93
N LYS A 196 49.86 61.49 19.58
CA LYS A 196 49.57 61.32 21.02
C LYS A 196 50.61 61.96 21.94
N ASP A 197 51.84 62.06 21.48
CA ASP A 197 52.97 62.69 22.16
C ASP A 197 52.91 64.23 22.12
N GLY A 198 51.99 64.81 21.35
CA GLY A 198 51.70 66.24 21.35
C GLY A 198 50.57 66.67 22.29
N THR A 199 50.36 67.98 22.44
CA THR A 199 49.33 68.54 23.34
C THR A 199 47.88 68.37 22.85
N GLY A 200 47.63 67.82 21.66
CA GLY A 200 46.33 67.86 20.99
C GLY A 200 45.55 66.54 20.94
N TRP A 201 45.97 65.49 21.65
CA TRP A 201 45.33 64.18 21.59
C TRP A 201 43.88 64.21 22.15
N PRO A 202 42.91 63.49 21.54
CA PRO A 202 41.54 63.41 22.06
C PRO A 202 41.47 62.97 23.53
N THR A 203 40.53 63.54 24.28
CA THR A 203 40.19 63.09 25.64
C THR A 203 39.68 61.64 25.64
N GLY A 204 39.02 61.21 24.57
CA GLY A 204 38.60 59.83 24.36
C GLY A 204 38.01 59.62 22.96
N PHE A 205 37.64 58.38 22.68
CA PHE A 205 36.99 57.97 21.43
C PHE A 205 35.62 57.38 21.74
N VAL A 206 34.57 57.92 21.12
CA VAL A 206 33.19 57.45 21.30
C VAL A 206 32.85 56.46 20.19
N HIS A 207 32.63 55.20 20.55
CA HIS A 207 32.41 54.09 19.61
C HIS A 207 30.92 53.90 19.29
N LEU A 208 30.38 54.78 18.45
CA LEU A 208 28.94 54.82 18.17
C LEU A 208 28.49 53.89 17.04
N ALA A 209 29.32 53.69 16.02
CA ALA A 209 28.98 52.97 14.79
C ALA A 209 30.00 51.88 14.39
N ASP A 210 31.10 51.76 15.13
CA ASP A 210 32.29 50.98 14.78
C ASP A 210 32.45 49.68 15.60
N ARG A 211 31.51 49.37 16.50
CA ARG A 211 31.42 48.06 17.18
C ARG A 211 30.49 47.10 16.43
N ALA A 212 31.04 45.98 15.94
CA ALA A 212 30.24 44.86 15.44
C ALA A 212 29.45 44.18 16.58
N PRO A 213 28.22 43.66 16.34
CA PRO A 213 27.48 42.89 17.34
C PRO A 213 28.24 41.61 17.74
N ALA A 214 28.15 41.21 19.01
CA ALA A 214 28.73 39.95 19.49
C ALA A 214 28.07 38.73 18.79
N PRO A 215 28.83 37.66 18.47
CA PRO A 215 28.28 36.49 17.81
C PRO A 215 27.32 35.72 18.73
N THR A 216 26.16 35.33 18.19
CA THR A 216 25.19 34.46 18.88
C THR A 216 25.81 33.10 19.20
N PRO A 217 25.69 32.58 20.44
CA PRO A 217 26.19 31.24 20.77
C PRO A 217 25.50 30.15 19.92
N ALA A 218 26.19 29.05 19.63
CA ALA A 218 25.67 27.99 18.77
C ALA A 218 25.29 26.73 19.57
N VAL A 219 24.28 26.00 19.08
CA VAL A 219 24.08 24.59 19.43
C VAL A 219 25.20 23.78 18.77
N THR A 220 25.72 22.76 19.46
CA THR A 220 26.76 21.86 18.92
C THR A 220 26.30 20.41 18.96
N VAL A 221 26.73 19.62 17.97
CA VAL A 221 26.43 18.18 17.89
C VAL A 221 27.46 17.42 18.72
N ARG A 222 27.01 16.71 19.75
CA ARG A 222 27.84 15.84 20.60
C ARG A 222 27.93 14.43 20.04
N THR A 223 26.80 13.87 19.60
CA THR A 223 26.74 12.57 18.93
C THR A 223 25.80 12.66 17.73
N ALA A 224 26.25 12.12 16.59
CA ALA A 224 25.42 12.04 15.40
C ALA A 224 24.24 11.07 15.62
N PRO A 225 23.13 11.26 14.90
CA PRO A 225 22.03 10.31 14.90
C PRO A 225 22.42 9.03 14.15
N SER A 226 21.67 7.94 14.35
CA SER A 226 21.85 6.68 13.64
C SER A 226 20.54 6.08 13.17
N ILE A 227 20.61 5.09 12.28
CA ILE A 227 19.46 4.26 11.87
C ILE A 227 19.68 2.87 12.47
N SER A 228 18.66 2.32 13.14
CA SER A 228 18.79 1.09 13.93
C SER A 228 19.11 -0.15 13.10
N ASP A 229 18.29 -0.41 12.07
CA ASP A 229 18.26 -1.66 11.32
C ASP A 229 18.44 -1.42 9.82
N ALA A 230 18.90 -2.45 9.11
CA ALA A 230 18.98 -2.41 7.66
C ALA A 230 17.58 -2.22 7.04
N PRO A 231 17.36 -1.17 6.23
CA PRO A 231 16.03 -0.87 5.74
C PRO A 231 15.55 -1.89 4.71
N LYS A 232 14.25 -2.21 4.78
CA LYS A 232 13.55 -3.07 3.81
C LYS A 232 12.18 -2.50 3.52
N VAL A 233 11.75 -2.56 2.26
CA VAL A 233 10.41 -2.08 1.86
C VAL A 233 9.32 -2.75 2.69
N GLY A 234 8.44 -1.94 3.29
CA GLY A 234 7.33 -2.38 4.12
C GLY A 234 7.68 -2.74 5.58
N VAL A 235 8.95 -2.63 5.98
CA VAL A 235 9.41 -2.87 7.36
C VAL A 235 9.86 -1.55 7.98
N PRO A 236 9.28 -1.09 9.09
CA PRO A 236 9.65 0.19 9.70
C PRO A 236 11.09 0.16 10.22
N VAL A 237 11.84 1.23 9.95
CA VAL A 237 13.14 1.53 10.56
C VAL A 237 13.03 2.71 11.52
N ARG A 238 13.93 2.76 12.51
CA ARG A 238 13.95 3.81 13.54
C ARG A 238 15.23 4.65 13.42
N GLY A 239 15.05 5.97 13.44
CA GLY A 239 16.12 6.95 13.63
C GLY A 239 16.34 7.18 15.12
N THR A 240 17.58 7.14 15.57
CA THR A 240 17.99 7.59 16.89
C THR A 240 18.36 9.07 16.81
N TRP A 241 17.99 9.85 17.83
CA TRP A 241 18.21 11.29 17.85
C TRP A 241 19.69 11.63 18.00
N ALA A 242 20.10 12.77 17.45
CA ALA A 242 21.40 13.35 17.77
C ALA A 242 21.43 13.79 19.24
N ALA A 243 22.62 13.91 19.83
CA ALA A 243 22.75 14.59 21.11
C ALA A 243 23.31 15.99 20.91
N PHE A 244 22.58 17.01 21.35
CA PHE A 244 23.00 18.41 21.24
C PHE A 244 23.48 18.97 22.58
N THR A 245 24.45 19.88 22.52
CA THR A 245 24.91 20.69 23.66
C THR A 245 24.90 22.17 23.28
N PRO A 246 24.18 23.04 24.02
CA PRO A 246 23.23 22.72 25.09
C PRO A 246 22.02 21.91 24.58
N LYS A 247 21.23 21.33 25.51
CA LYS A 247 20.01 20.59 25.15
C LYS A 247 19.10 21.46 24.27
N ALA A 248 18.64 20.89 23.17
CA ALA A 248 17.88 21.56 22.13
C ALA A 248 16.59 20.81 21.82
N THR A 249 15.64 21.47 21.17
CA THR A 249 14.45 20.84 20.59
C THR A 249 14.81 20.24 19.24
N HIS A 250 14.19 19.09 18.91
CA HIS A 250 14.52 18.33 17.71
C HIS A 250 13.49 18.54 16.60
N THR A 251 13.97 18.63 15.37
CA THR A 251 13.15 18.54 14.15
C THR A 251 13.84 17.59 13.19
N VAL A 252 13.16 16.50 12.81
CA VAL A 252 13.76 15.42 12.03
C VAL A 252 13.18 15.29 10.64
N GLN A 253 13.97 14.75 9.73
CA GLN A 253 13.62 14.52 8.35
C GLN A 253 14.37 13.29 7.82
N TRP A 254 13.66 12.34 7.23
CA TRP A 254 14.28 11.26 6.47
C TRP A 254 14.63 11.73 5.05
N LEU A 255 15.75 11.25 4.52
CA LEU A 255 16.20 11.54 3.17
C LEU A 255 16.46 10.25 2.39
N ARG A 256 16.11 10.25 1.11
CA ARG A 256 16.39 9.22 0.11
C ARG A 256 17.49 9.75 -0.80
N ASN A 257 18.64 9.09 -0.83
CA ASN A 257 19.80 9.51 -1.62
C ASN A 257 20.15 11.01 -1.42
N GLY A 258 20.03 11.51 -0.18
CA GLY A 258 20.30 12.91 0.17
C GLY A 258 19.18 13.90 -0.12
N THR A 259 18.05 13.48 -0.72
CA THR A 259 16.85 14.34 -0.93
C THR A 259 15.79 14.06 0.13
N ALA A 260 15.17 15.10 0.69
CA ALA A 260 14.13 14.96 1.70
C ALA A 260 12.93 14.16 1.17
N ILE A 261 12.46 13.21 1.97
CA ILE A 261 11.24 12.44 1.69
C ILE A 261 10.04 13.23 2.25
N PRO A 262 9.12 13.72 1.41
CA PRO A 262 8.00 14.53 1.87
C PRO A 262 7.18 13.84 2.98
N GLY A 263 6.93 14.56 4.08
CA GLY A 263 6.14 14.08 5.22
C GLY A 263 6.86 13.09 6.16
N ALA A 264 8.07 12.64 5.83
CA ALA A 264 8.84 11.73 6.69
C ALA A 264 9.57 12.48 7.81
N THR A 265 8.80 13.01 8.76
CA THR A 265 9.28 13.88 9.86
C THR A 265 9.17 13.24 11.25
N THR A 266 8.98 11.92 11.30
CA THR A 266 8.91 11.13 12.53
C THR A 266 10.18 10.34 12.79
N SER A 267 10.39 9.88 14.03
CA SER A 267 11.53 9.02 14.41
C SER A 267 11.46 7.61 13.81
N THR A 268 10.33 7.23 13.22
CA THR A 268 10.16 5.99 12.45
C THR A 268 9.83 6.30 11.01
N TYR A 269 10.28 5.45 10.09
CA TYR A 269 9.93 5.51 8.68
C TYR A 269 9.77 4.10 8.12
N THR A 270 8.71 3.86 7.36
CA THR A 270 8.50 2.59 6.65
C THR A 270 8.87 2.80 5.19
N PRO A 271 10.01 2.27 4.71
CA PRO A 271 10.41 2.41 3.32
C PRO A 271 9.33 1.88 2.39
N THR A 272 9.06 2.63 1.35
CA THR A 272 8.12 2.32 0.27
C THR A 272 8.85 1.67 -0.89
N GLY A 273 8.10 1.23 -1.91
CA GLY A 273 8.70 0.67 -3.12
C GLY A 273 9.65 1.63 -3.83
N GLU A 274 9.42 2.94 -3.72
CA GLU A 274 10.28 3.96 -4.32
C GLU A 274 11.64 4.10 -3.61
N ASP A 275 11.75 3.60 -2.38
CA ASP A 275 13.00 3.62 -1.62
C ASP A 275 13.91 2.44 -1.99
N ALA A 276 13.40 1.42 -2.70
CA ALA A 276 14.17 0.21 -2.98
C ALA A 276 15.48 0.52 -3.71
N GLY A 277 16.59 -0.02 -3.17
CA GLY A 277 17.94 0.24 -3.67
C GLY A 277 18.51 1.62 -3.33
N ALA A 278 17.71 2.56 -2.81
CA ALA A 278 18.20 3.84 -2.31
C ALA A 278 18.87 3.67 -0.94
N VAL A 279 19.74 4.62 -0.60
CA VAL A 279 20.26 4.76 0.76
C VAL A 279 19.43 5.78 1.52
N LEU A 280 19.12 5.46 2.79
CA LEU A 280 18.42 6.36 3.68
C LEU A 280 19.40 7.06 4.61
N THR A 281 19.13 8.33 4.91
CA THR A 281 19.78 9.07 6.00
C THR A 281 18.73 9.74 6.86
N PHE A 282 19.00 9.84 8.17
CA PHE A 282 18.15 10.51 9.14
C PHE A 282 18.81 11.83 9.56
N ARG A 283 18.17 12.95 9.25
CA ARG A 283 18.64 14.30 9.59
C ARG A 283 17.88 14.82 10.80
N ASP A 284 18.60 15.29 11.79
CA ASP A 284 18.09 15.87 13.03
C ASP A 284 18.62 17.29 13.19
N THR A 285 17.71 18.25 13.40
CA THR A 285 18.02 19.67 13.60
C THR A 285 17.72 20.04 15.05
N GLY A 286 18.76 20.46 15.77
CA GLY A 286 18.69 20.92 17.15
C GLY A 286 18.58 22.45 17.21
N SER A 287 17.46 22.94 17.75
CA SER A 287 17.20 24.37 17.91
C SER A 287 17.02 24.76 19.39
N ARG A 288 17.57 25.90 19.79
CA ARG A 288 17.38 26.48 21.13
C ARG A 288 17.27 27.99 21.03
N ALA A 289 16.33 28.60 21.75
CA ALA A 289 16.16 30.05 21.76
C ALA A 289 17.47 30.78 22.14
N GLY A 290 17.77 31.87 21.44
CA GLY A 290 19.01 32.63 21.62
C GLY A 290 20.28 31.91 21.15
N HIS A 291 20.16 30.77 20.45
CA HIS A 291 21.30 30.05 19.86
C HIS A 291 21.10 29.82 18.36
N THR A 292 22.20 29.81 17.62
CA THR A 292 22.20 29.32 16.23
C THR A 292 21.97 27.81 16.22
N ALA A 293 21.01 27.33 15.41
CA ALA A 293 20.66 25.90 15.33
C ALA A 293 21.77 25.06 14.69
N ALA A 294 21.83 23.78 15.05
CA ALA A 294 22.75 22.81 14.47
C ALA A 294 22.01 21.68 13.78
N VAL A 295 22.63 21.11 12.75
CA VAL A 295 22.09 20.01 11.96
C VAL A 295 23.06 18.85 12.05
N ALA A 296 22.56 17.66 12.34
CA ALA A 296 23.30 16.41 12.28
C ALA A 296 22.59 15.43 11.34
N THR A 297 23.36 14.69 10.55
CA THR A 297 22.83 13.65 9.65
C THR A 297 23.50 12.33 9.97
N SER A 298 22.74 11.24 9.97
CA SER A 298 23.27 9.90 10.22
C SER A 298 24.24 9.47 9.13
N ALA A 299 25.05 8.45 9.41
CA ALA A 299 25.68 7.69 8.33
C ALA A 299 24.60 7.13 7.37
N PRO A 300 24.91 6.98 6.07
CA PRO A 300 24.01 6.31 5.13
C PRO A 300 23.71 4.89 5.58
N SER A 301 22.46 4.47 5.47
CA SER A 301 22.08 3.07 5.68
C SER A 301 22.68 2.17 4.59
N ALA A 302 22.63 0.85 4.80
CA ALA A 302 22.69 -0.08 3.67
C ALA A 302 21.56 0.25 2.66
N PRO A 303 21.72 -0.07 1.36
CA PRO A 303 20.66 0.08 0.37
C PRO A 303 19.38 -0.62 0.84
N VAL A 304 18.23 0.02 0.67
CA VAL A 304 16.93 -0.52 1.09
C VAL A 304 16.67 -1.81 0.33
N ALA A 305 16.60 -2.93 1.04
CA ALA A 305 16.32 -4.22 0.46
C ALA A 305 14.89 -4.25 -0.12
N SER A 306 14.73 -4.87 -1.28
CA SER A 306 13.39 -5.12 -1.84
C SER A 306 12.56 -5.96 -0.89
N GLY A 307 11.33 -5.50 -0.66
CA GLY A 307 10.29 -6.29 -0.01
C GLY A 307 9.68 -7.30 -0.98
N ALA A 308 8.55 -7.89 -0.58
CA ALA A 308 7.70 -8.67 -1.47
C ALA A 308 6.24 -8.31 -1.21
N PHE A 309 5.38 -8.46 -2.22
CA PHE A 309 3.94 -8.40 -2.01
C PHE A 309 3.47 -9.62 -1.22
N LEU A 310 2.73 -9.38 -0.14
CA LEU A 310 2.00 -10.38 0.61
C LEU A 310 0.53 -10.35 0.19
N ARG A 311 0.02 -11.48 -0.30
CA ARG A 311 -1.41 -11.63 -0.60
C ARG A 311 -2.19 -11.81 0.71
N ARG A 312 -3.14 -10.92 0.99
CA ARG A 312 -4.02 -10.98 2.16
C ARG A 312 -5.29 -11.78 1.87
N THR A 313 -5.87 -11.60 0.68
CA THR A 313 -7.00 -12.39 0.19
C THR A 313 -6.76 -12.79 -1.26
N SER A 314 -7.23 -13.97 -1.65
CA SER A 314 -7.16 -14.41 -3.06
C SER A 314 -8.27 -13.76 -3.88
N PRO A 315 -8.04 -13.48 -5.18
CA PRO A 315 -9.11 -13.07 -6.07
C PRO A 315 -10.16 -14.17 -6.23
N VAL A 316 -11.39 -13.80 -6.57
CA VAL A 316 -12.49 -14.75 -6.78
C VAL A 316 -13.14 -14.49 -8.13
N VAL A 317 -13.28 -15.54 -8.96
CA VAL A 317 -14.07 -15.50 -10.19
C VAL A 317 -15.52 -15.84 -9.86
N THR A 318 -16.43 -14.98 -10.32
CA THR A 318 -17.88 -15.13 -10.17
C THR A 318 -18.58 -15.05 -11.54
N GLY A 319 -19.81 -15.54 -11.61
CA GLY A 319 -20.64 -15.57 -12.82
C GLY A 319 -21.06 -16.99 -13.22
N ASP A 320 -22.04 -17.07 -14.12
CA ASP A 320 -22.52 -18.35 -14.65
C ASP A 320 -21.60 -18.81 -15.79
N PRO A 321 -21.01 -20.02 -15.72
CA PRO A 321 -20.16 -20.54 -16.78
C PRO A 321 -20.97 -21.03 -18.00
N THR A 322 -21.72 -20.14 -18.64
CA THR A 322 -22.51 -20.43 -19.84
C THR A 322 -22.01 -19.59 -21.02
N VAL A 323 -21.95 -20.15 -22.22
CA VAL A 323 -21.58 -19.40 -23.44
C VAL A 323 -22.46 -18.15 -23.59
N GLY A 324 -21.83 -17.01 -23.92
CA GLY A 324 -22.45 -15.69 -24.01
C GLY A 324 -22.55 -14.95 -22.67
N ALA A 325 -22.39 -15.64 -21.54
CA ALA A 325 -22.30 -14.98 -20.24
C ALA A 325 -20.91 -14.37 -20.01
N THR A 326 -20.82 -13.45 -19.05
CA THR A 326 -19.58 -12.82 -18.62
C THR A 326 -19.21 -13.29 -17.22
N LEU A 327 -17.98 -13.77 -17.06
CA LEU A 327 -17.36 -13.97 -15.74
C LEU A 327 -16.64 -12.70 -15.30
N SER A 328 -16.61 -12.47 -13.99
CA SER A 328 -15.98 -11.30 -13.37
C SER A 328 -15.00 -11.73 -12.28
N VAL A 329 -13.92 -10.97 -12.11
CA VAL A 329 -12.98 -11.13 -11.00
C VAL A 329 -13.29 -10.11 -9.92
N VAL A 330 -13.56 -10.60 -8.72
CA VAL A 330 -13.50 -9.82 -7.48
C VAL A 330 -12.03 -9.77 -7.04
N PRO A 331 -11.42 -8.57 -6.94
CA PRO A 331 -9.98 -8.47 -6.70
C PRO A 331 -9.52 -8.99 -5.33
N GLY A 332 -8.30 -9.52 -5.28
CA GLY A 332 -7.63 -9.86 -4.03
C GLY A 332 -7.03 -8.63 -3.34
N ALA A 333 -6.71 -8.76 -2.05
CA ALA A 333 -6.02 -7.73 -1.28
C ALA A 333 -4.53 -8.05 -1.13
N TRP A 334 -3.70 -7.01 -1.18
CA TRP A 334 -2.24 -7.10 -1.20
C TRP A 334 -1.61 -6.12 -0.21
N SER A 335 -0.47 -6.47 0.37
CA SER A 335 0.29 -5.64 1.30
C SER A 335 1.78 -5.74 1.00
N PRO A 336 2.51 -4.63 0.76
CA PRO A 336 1.99 -3.27 0.57
C PRO A 336 1.01 -3.17 -0.62
N ALA A 337 0.24 -2.08 -0.68
CA ALA A 337 -0.69 -1.87 -1.80
C ALA A 337 0.10 -1.75 -3.12
N PRO A 338 -0.23 -2.53 -4.16
CA PRO A 338 0.43 -2.45 -5.46
C PRO A 338 0.04 -1.17 -6.19
N ALA A 339 0.96 -0.66 -7.01
CA ALA A 339 0.69 0.46 -7.91
C ALA A 339 -0.25 0.05 -9.05
N SER A 340 -0.22 -1.22 -9.46
CA SER A 340 -1.17 -1.78 -10.43
C SER A 340 -1.40 -3.27 -10.22
N VAL A 341 -2.61 -3.72 -10.53
CA VAL A 341 -2.99 -5.13 -10.60
C VAL A 341 -3.57 -5.39 -11.99
N SER A 342 -3.01 -6.36 -12.72
CA SER A 342 -3.54 -6.79 -14.01
C SER A 342 -4.11 -8.20 -13.91
N VAL A 343 -5.26 -8.46 -14.50
CA VAL A 343 -5.89 -9.78 -14.53
C VAL A 343 -5.61 -10.49 -15.86
N ARG A 344 -5.30 -11.78 -15.80
CA ARG A 344 -5.15 -12.67 -16.95
C ARG A 344 -6.06 -13.88 -16.79
N TRP A 345 -6.82 -14.20 -17.82
CA TRP A 345 -7.71 -15.37 -17.81
C TRP A 345 -7.00 -16.63 -18.28
N SER A 346 -7.45 -17.77 -17.77
CA SER A 346 -6.95 -19.10 -18.13
C SER A 346 -8.10 -20.08 -18.27
N ALA A 347 -7.94 -21.04 -19.16
CA ALA A 347 -8.86 -22.16 -19.35
C ALA A 347 -8.08 -23.47 -19.20
N ASP A 348 -8.53 -24.35 -18.31
CA ASP A 348 -7.84 -25.59 -17.90
C ASP A 348 -6.37 -25.36 -17.47
N GLY A 349 -6.12 -24.21 -16.86
CA GLY A 349 -4.77 -23.80 -16.42
C GLY A 349 -3.89 -23.17 -17.51
N VAL A 350 -4.34 -23.09 -18.76
CA VAL A 350 -3.61 -22.45 -19.86
C VAL A 350 -4.10 -21.02 -20.05
N TYR A 351 -3.18 -20.04 -20.12
CA TYR A 351 -3.55 -18.64 -20.33
C TYR A 351 -4.24 -18.41 -21.68
N LEU A 352 -5.32 -17.64 -21.66
CA LEU A 352 -6.05 -17.21 -22.85
C LEU A 352 -5.38 -15.97 -23.43
N SER A 353 -4.71 -16.12 -24.58
CA SER A 353 -4.03 -15.01 -25.25
C SER A 353 -5.00 -13.86 -25.56
N GLY A 354 -4.58 -12.62 -25.29
CA GLY A 354 -5.40 -11.42 -25.50
C GLY A 354 -6.57 -11.24 -24.52
N ARG A 355 -6.85 -12.18 -23.61
CA ARG A 355 -7.94 -12.09 -22.64
C ARG A 355 -7.43 -11.59 -21.30
N ASN A 356 -7.36 -10.26 -21.18
CA ASN A 356 -6.94 -9.56 -19.98
C ASN A 356 -8.06 -8.65 -19.47
N GLY A 357 -7.97 -8.25 -18.20
CA GLY A 357 -8.94 -7.35 -17.56
C GLY A 357 -9.90 -8.07 -16.61
N PRO A 358 -10.76 -7.31 -15.91
CA PRO A 358 -11.54 -7.83 -14.78
C PRO A 358 -12.67 -8.75 -15.20
N THR A 359 -13.00 -8.83 -16.50
CA THR A 359 -14.11 -9.63 -17.01
C THR A 359 -13.67 -10.51 -18.18
N LEU A 360 -14.42 -11.59 -18.40
CA LEU A 360 -14.26 -12.50 -19.54
C LEU A 360 -15.64 -12.92 -20.06
N GLU A 361 -15.93 -12.54 -21.30
CA GLU A 361 -17.06 -13.11 -22.04
C GLU A 361 -16.73 -14.55 -22.47
N LEU A 362 -17.63 -15.48 -22.20
CA LEU A 362 -17.47 -16.88 -22.49
C LEU A 362 -17.90 -17.21 -23.93
N THR A 363 -16.95 -17.62 -24.75
CA THR A 363 -17.20 -17.98 -26.16
C THR A 363 -17.37 -19.49 -26.33
N ARG A 364 -17.87 -19.92 -27.49
CA ARG A 364 -17.99 -21.36 -27.84
C ARG A 364 -16.68 -22.13 -27.73
N GLY A 365 -15.53 -21.49 -27.99
CA GLY A 365 -14.21 -22.13 -27.88
C GLY A 365 -13.81 -22.52 -26.45
N LEU A 366 -14.53 -22.02 -25.45
CA LEU A 366 -14.30 -22.32 -24.04
C LEU A 366 -15.20 -23.45 -23.50
N VAL A 367 -16.11 -23.98 -24.31
CA VAL A 367 -17.03 -25.05 -23.90
C VAL A 367 -16.25 -26.26 -23.36
N GLY A 368 -16.71 -26.79 -22.23
CA GLY A 368 -16.08 -27.90 -21.51
C GLY A 368 -14.88 -27.50 -20.66
N LYS A 369 -14.35 -26.29 -20.81
CA LYS A 369 -13.17 -25.83 -20.07
C LYS A 369 -13.52 -25.30 -18.70
N THR A 370 -12.63 -25.47 -17.74
CA THR A 370 -12.66 -24.79 -16.45
C THR A 370 -11.94 -23.45 -16.54
N ILE A 371 -12.59 -22.38 -16.06
CA ILE A 371 -12.04 -21.03 -16.15
C ILE A 371 -11.48 -20.59 -14.80
N SER A 372 -10.30 -19.97 -14.83
CA SER A 372 -9.69 -19.30 -13.67
C SER A 372 -8.98 -18.02 -14.11
N ALA A 373 -8.76 -17.10 -13.18
CA ALA A 373 -8.02 -15.88 -13.41
C ALA A 373 -6.77 -15.81 -12.53
N VAL A 374 -5.77 -15.10 -13.02
CA VAL A 374 -4.54 -14.78 -12.28
C VAL A 374 -4.36 -13.26 -12.25
N GLU A 375 -4.33 -12.71 -11.04
CA GLU A 375 -3.89 -11.35 -10.78
C GLU A 375 -2.37 -11.27 -10.77
N VAL A 376 -1.83 -10.19 -11.34
CA VAL A 376 -0.41 -9.87 -11.30
C VAL A 376 -0.23 -8.49 -10.68
N ALA A 377 0.23 -8.48 -9.43
CA ALA A 377 0.53 -7.27 -8.67
C ALA A 377 1.91 -6.71 -9.04
N ARG A 378 1.99 -5.39 -9.24
CA ARG A 378 3.23 -4.65 -9.55
C ARG A 378 3.33 -3.39 -8.73
N GLY A 379 4.56 -3.04 -8.35
CA GLY A 379 4.89 -1.78 -7.72
C GLY A 379 6.39 -1.50 -7.82
N PRO A 380 6.81 -0.24 -7.62
CA PRO A 380 8.22 0.14 -7.66
C PRO A 380 9.05 -0.70 -6.69
N GLY A 381 10.25 -1.13 -7.10
CA GLY A 381 11.20 -1.78 -6.21
C GLY A 381 10.80 -3.17 -5.67
N LEU A 382 9.64 -3.69 -6.08
CA LEU A 382 9.07 -4.95 -5.60
C LEU A 382 9.01 -5.98 -6.75
N PRO A 383 9.38 -7.24 -6.50
CA PRO A 383 9.16 -8.31 -7.47
C PRO A 383 7.66 -8.49 -7.71
N LYS A 384 7.30 -8.89 -8.95
CA LYS A 384 5.91 -9.19 -9.31
C LYS A 384 5.39 -10.34 -8.44
N ALA A 385 4.12 -10.26 -8.04
CA ALA A 385 3.45 -11.34 -7.31
C ALA A 385 2.15 -11.75 -8.01
N PHE A 386 1.73 -12.99 -7.77
CA PHE A 386 0.62 -13.63 -8.47
C PHE A 386 -0.47 -14.10 -7.50
N GLY A 387 -1.73 -13.77 -7.81
CA GLY A 387 -2.91 -14.21 -7.07
C GLY A 387 -3.77 -15.10 -7.96
N TYR A 388 -4.00 -16.34 -7.55
CA TYR A 388 -4.79 -17.31 -8.32
C TYR A 388 -6.20 -17.37 -7.76
N SER A 389 -7.21 -17.35 -8.64
CA SER A 389 -8.61 -17.46 -8.26
C SER A 389 -9.07 -18.91 -8.03
N ASN A 390 -10.30 -19.07 -7.55
CA ASN A 390 -11.06 -20.31 -7.73
C ASN A 390 -11.25 -20.63 -9.22
N ARG A 391 -11.61 -21.89 -9.48
CA ARG A 391 -12.01 -22.37 -10.82
C ARG A 391 -13.53 -22.37 -10.91
N VAL A 392 -14.06 -21.93 -12.05
CA VAL A 392 -15.51 -21.91 -12.37
C VAL A 392 -15.75 -22.70 -13.64
N GLY A 393 -16.83 -23.48 -13.69
CA GLY A 393 -17.15 -24.34 -14.83
C GLY A 393 -17.18 -25.82 -14.48
N PRO A 394 -17.25 -26.71 -15.48
CA PRO A 394 -16.97 -26.45 -16.90
C PRO A 394 -17.94 -25.49 -17.58
N VAL A 395 -17.47 -24.76 -18.61
CA VAL A 395 -18.34 -23.89 -19.41
C VAL A 395 -19.34 -24.73 -20.21
N VAL A 396 -20.63 -24.45 -20.04
CA VAL A 396 -21.72 -25.08 -20.78
C VAL A 396 -22.17 -24.21 -21.94
N SER A 397 -22.71 -24.83 -22.98
CA SER A 397 -23.31 -24.15 -24.14
C SER A 397 -24.68 -23.53 -23.84
N GLY A 398 -25.34 -23.98 -22.76
CA GLY A 398 -26.67 -23.53 -22.37
C GLY A 398 -27.41 -24.60 -21.56
N ASN A 399 -28.74 -24.51 -21.54
CA ASN A 399 -29.63 -25.41 -20.83
C ASN A 399 -30.40 -26.27 -21.82
N VAL A 400 -30.71 -27.51 -21.43
CA VAL A 400 -31.80 -28.26 -22.08
C VAL A 400 -33.12 -27.69 -21.57
N ALA A 401 -33.98 -27.24 -22.49
CA ALA A 401 -35.30 -26.72 -22.19
C ALA A 401 -36.38 -27.69 -22.68
N VAL A 402 -37.33 -28.04 -21.82
CA VAL A 402 -38.49 -28.86 -22.18
C VAL A 402 -39.52 -27.96 -22.86
N ALA A 403 -39.85 -28.25 -24.12
CA ALA A 403 -40.89 -27.56 -24.87
C ALA A 403 -42.27 -28.20 -24.65
N GLN A 404 -42.32 -29.53 -24.55
CA GLN A 404 -43.50 -30.30 -24.18
C GLN A 404 -43.13 -31.28 -23.07
N PRO A 405 -43.83 -31.30 -21.93
CA PRO A 405 -43.51 -32.19 -20.82
C PRO A 405 -43.81 -33.66 -21.13
N PHE A 406 -43.18 -34.57 -20.37
CA PHE A 406 -43.50 -35.99 -20.45
C PHE A 406 -44.93 -36.23 -19.96
N ALA A 407 -45.68 -37.03 -20.71
CA ALA A 407 -47.00 -37.51 -20.32
C ALA A 407 -46.87 -38.84 -19.55
N ALA A 408 -47.40 -38.86 -18.33
CA ALA A 408 -47.57 -40.07 -17.54
C ALA A 408 -48.93 -40.70 -17.83
N SER A 409 -48.96 -41.96 -18.21
CA SER A 409 -50.19 -42.68 -18.52
C SER A 409 -50.13 -44.17 -18.15
N GLY A 410 -51.31 -44.79 -18.05
CA GLY A 410 -51.47 -46.18 -17.62
C GLY A 410 -52.07 -46.30 -16.22
N THR A 411 -52.72 -47.44 -15.97
CA THR A 411 -53.35 -47.74 -14.68
C THR A 411 -52.40 -48.56 -13.82
N PRO A 412 -52.11 -48.16 -12.56
CA PRO A 412 -51.24 -48.90 -11.66
C PRO A 412 -51.91 -50.20 -11.18
N ARG A 413 -51.83 -51.23 -12.02
CA ARG A 413 -52.39 -52.56 -11.80
C ARG A 413 -51.42 -53.63 -12.30
N HIS A 414 -51.26 -54.71 -11.55
CA HIS A 414 -50.44 -55.86 -11.93
C HIS A 414 -50.76 -56.34 -13.36
N GLY A 415 -49.71 -56.51 -14.17
CA GLY A 415 -49.81 -56.89 -15.58
C GLY A 415 -50.12 -55.73 -16.54
N SER A 416 -50.45 -54.53 -16.04
CA SER A 416 -50.55 -53.32 -16.87
C SER A 416 -49.17 -52.74 -17.16
N THR A 417 -49.07 -52.02 -18.27
CA THR A 417 -47.88 -51.23 -18.61
C THR A 417 -48.13 -49.76 -18.30
N LEU A 418 -47.20 -49.12 -17.59
CA LEU A 418 -47.15 -47.67 -17.40
C LEU A 418 -46.27 -47.05 -18.49
N SER A 419 -46.57 -45.82 -18.88
CA SER A 419 -45.82 -45.07 -19.90
C SER A 419 -45.46 -43.67 -19.38
N PHE A 420 -44.23 -43.24 -19.65
CA PHE A 420 -43.74 -41.89 -19.39
C PHE A 420 -42.98 -41.39 -20.63
N ALA A 421 -43.71 -40.74 -21.54
CA ALA A 421 -43.23 -40.46 -22.90
C ALA A 421 -43.88 -39.19 -23.50
N GLY A 422 -43.58 -38.88 -24.76
CA GLY A 422 -44.25 -37.80 -25.50
C GLY A 422 -43.73 -36.39 -25.22
N ALA A 423 -42.59 -36.25 -24.56
CA ALA A 423 -41.94 -34.95 -24.37
C ALA A 423 -41.20 -34.49 -25.64
N SER A 424 -40.99 -33.18 -25.74
CA SER A 424 -40.08 -32.56 -26.71
C SER A 424 -39.24 -31.49 -26.01
N TRP A 425 -38.05 -31.24 -26.54
CA TRP A 425 -37.06 -30.38 -25.90
C TRP A 425 -36.11 -29.72 -26.91
N THR A 426 -35.43 -28.67 -26.46
CA THR A 426 -34.34 -28.01 -27.18
C THR A 426 -33.06 -28.05 -26.35
N PRO A 427 -31.89 -28.32 -26.94
CA PRO A 427 -31.65 -28.72 -28.35
C PRO A 427 -32.24 -30.09 -28.71
N ARG A 428 -32.74 -30.25 -29.94
CA ARG A 428 -33.45 -31.47 -30.42
C ARG A 428 -32.61 -32.74 -30.41
N ASP A 429 -31.29 -32.60 -30.42
CA ASP A 429 -30.32 -33.68 -30.40
C ASP A 429 -29.90 -34.09 -28.98
N ALA A 430 -30.51 -33.51 -27.93
CA ALA A 430 -30.40 -34.04 -26.58
C ALA A 430 -31.12 -35.39 -26.46
N VAL A 431 -30.63 -36.24 -25.57
CA VAL A 431 -31.09 -37.63 -25.41
C VAL A 431 -31.78 -37.78 -24.06
N ALA A 432 -32.93 -38.45 -24.06
CA ALA A 432 -33.65 -38.83 -22.84
C ALA A 432 -33.23 -40.23 -22.36
N THR A 433 -32.98 -40.35 -21.05
CA THR A 433 -32.78 -41.63 -20.36
C THR A 433 -33.80 -41.77 -19.24
N TYR A 434 -34.27 -42.98 -19.00
CA TYR A 434 -35.32 -43.25 -18.03
C TYR A 434 -34.81 -44.09 -16.85
N GLN A 435 -35.46 -43.92 -15.71
CA GLN A 435 -35.31 -44.79 -14.57
C GLN A 435 -36.63 -44.89 -13.82
N TRP A 436 -37.12 -46.12 -13.63
CA TRP A 436 -38.29 -46.38 -12.79
C TRP A 436 -37.87 -46.65 -11.35
N LEU A 437 -38.70 -46.20 -10.41
CA LEU A 437 -38.50 -46.36 -8.97
C LEU A 437 -39.73 -47.01 -8.35
N ARG A 438 -39.49 -47.83 -7.33
CA ARG A 438 -40.48 -48.49 -6.48
C ARG A 438 -40.29 -48.01 -5.05
N ASP A 439 -41.28 -47.31 -4.51
CA ASP A 439 -41.22 -46.63 -3.22
C ASP A 439 -39.96 -45.75 -3.07
N GLY A 440 -39.59 -45.05 -4.14
CA GLY A 440 -38.40 -44.20 -4.19
C GLY A 440 -37.07 -44.95 -4.40
N ALA A 441 -37.06 -46.28 -4.45
CA ALA A 441 -35.86 -47.08 -4.74
C ALA A 441 -35.76 -47.45 -6.23
N VAL A 442 -34.57 -47.38 -6.81
CA VAL A 442 -34.30 -47.75 -8.22
C VAL A 442 -34.73 -49.19 -8.49
N VAL A 443 -35.48 -49.42 -9.57
CA VAL A 443 -35.75 -50.74 -10.12
C VAL A 443 -34.66 -51.08 -11.16
N PRO A 444 -33.77 -52.04 -10.89
CA PRO A 444 -32.68 -52.36 -11.82
C PRO A 444 -33.17 -52.77 -13.21
N GLY A 445 -32.55 -52.24 -14.26
CA GLY A 445 -32.87 -52.55 -15.66
C GLY A 445 -34.14 -51.88 -16.20
N ALA A 446 -34.94 -51.23 -15.36
CA ALA A 446 -36.13 -50.50 -15.78
C ALA A 446 -35.76 -49.11 -16.32
N VAL A 447 -35.23 -49.08 -17.54
CA VAL A 447 -34.71 -47.88 -18.23
C VAL A 447 -35.43 -47.53 -19.54
N ALA A 448 -36.52 -48.23 -19.83
CA ALA A 448 -37.38 -47.96 -20.97
C ALA A 448 -38.40 -46.84 -20.66
N PRO A 449 -38.96 -46.14 -21.67
CA PRO A 449 -40.06 -45.19 -21.49
C PRO A 449 -41.35 -45.85 -20.97
N THR A 450 -41.41 -47.18 -20.96
CA THR A 450 -42.52 -47.98 -20.46
C THR A 450 -42.07 -48.97 -19.38
N TYR A 451 -42.99 -49.35 -18.48
CA TYR A 451 -42.71 -50.30 -17.41
C TYR A 451 -43.89 -51.23 -17.18
N LEU A 452 -43.65 -52.54 -17.35
CA LEU A 452 -44.63 -53.60 -17.07
C LEU A 452 -44.65 -53.91 -15.58
N LEU A 453 -45.82 -53.75 -14.95
CA LEU A 453 -45.99 -53.97 -13.51
C LEU A 453 -46.01 -55.46 -13.16
N GLY A 454 -45.02 -55.89 -12.40
CA GLY A 454 -44.88 -57.26 -11.91
C GLY A 454 -45.44 -57.47 -10.50
N ALA A 455 -45.37 -58.71 -10.02
CA ALA A 455 -45.88 -59.08 -8.68
C ALA A 455 -45.18 -58.32 -7.54
N ALA A 456 -43.89 -57.99 -7.69
CA ALA A 456 -43.12 -57.24 -6.70
C ALA A 456 -43.54 -55.75 -6.58
N ASP A 457 -44.26 -55.23 -7.57
CA ASP A 457 -44.77 -53.86 -7.56
C ASP A 457 -46.09 -53.72 -6.80
N VAL A 458 -46.81 -54.82 -6.58
CA VAL A 458 -48.12 -54.81 -5.94
C VAL A 458 -48.03 -54.21 -4.53
N GLY A 459 -48.89 -53.22 -4.27
CA GLY A 459 -48.92 -52.48 -3.02
C GLY A 459 -47.81 -51.43 -2.89
N ARG A 460 -46.96 -51.27 -3.91
CA ARG A 460 -45.93 -50.24 -3.94
C ARG A 460 -46.36 -49.05 -4.78
N THR A 461 -45.75 -47.90 -4.52
CA THR A 461 -45.86 -46.71 -5.36
C THR A 461 -44.78 -46.76 -6.43
N ILE A 462 -45.13 -46.40 -7.66
CA ILE A 462 -44.20 -46.40 -8.79
C ILE A 462 -43.94 -44.97 -9.24
N GLU A 463 -42.69 -44.61 -9.50
CA GLU A 463 -42.30 -43.31 -10.03
C GLU A 463 -41.47 -43.51 -11.30
N ALA A 464 -41.71 -42.71 -12.34
CA ALA A 464 -40.84 -42.62 -13.50
C ALA A 464 -40.02 -41.34 -13.42
N ARG A 465 -38.72 -41.43 -13.71
CA ARG A 465 -37.83 -40.28 -13.91
C ARG A 465 -37.25 -40.31 -15.31
N ALA A 466 -37.32 -39.18 -16.01
CA ALA A 466 -36.65 -38.97 -17.29
C ALA A 466 -35.63 -37.85 -17.14
N THR A 467 -34.39 -38.12 -17.51
CA THR A 467 -33.31 -37.13 -17.60
C THR A 467 -33.03 -36.87 -19.08
N VAL A 468 -33.15 -35.62 -19.51
CA VAL A 468 -32.78 -35.20 -20.86
C VAL A 468 -31.45 -34.46 -20.80
N ALA A 469 -30.45 -35.01 -21.49
CA ALA A 469 -29.08 -34.53 -21.42
C ALA A 469 -28.43 -34.41 -22.80
N LYS A 470 -27.52 -33.45 -22.91
CA LYS A 470 -26.63 -33.28 -24.06
C LYS A 470 -25.24 -32.90 -23.54
N PRO A 471 -24.14 -33.42 -24.12
CA PRO A 471 -22.80 -33.01 -23.74
C PRO A 471 -22.64 -31.49 -23.72
N ASN A 472 -22.06 -30.97 -22.64
CA ASN A 472 -21.87 -29.54 -22.40
C ASN A 472 -23.15 -28.70 -22.30
N PHE A 473 -24.31 -29.28 -22.05
CA PHE A 473 -25.53 -28.56 -21.65
C PHE A 473 -25.91 -28.95 -20.22
N ARG A 474 -26.56 -28.03 -19.50
CA ARG A 474 -27.20 -28.38 -18.22
C ARG A 474 -28.40 -29.29 -18.51
N PRO A 475 -28.46 -30.51 -17.94
CA PRO A 475 -29.56 -31.43 -18.18
C PRO A 475 -30.83 -30.98 -17.45
N VAL A 476 -31.97 -31.51 -17.87
CA VAL A 476 -33.26 -31.33 -17.20
C VAL A 476 -33.84 -32.68 -16.81
N VAL A 477 -34.47 -32.73 -15.64
CA VAL A 477 -35.12 -33.94 -15.11
C VAL A 477 -36.60 -33.67 -14.92
N GLN A 478 -37.44 -34.57 -15.40
CA GLN A 478 -38.88 -34.61 -15.10
C GLN A 478 -39.22 -35.95 -14.46
N ALA A 479 -40.20 -35.95 -13.56
CA ALA A 479 -40.66 -37.14 -12.88
C ALA A 479 -42.19 -37.16 -12.80
N ALA A 480 -42.75 -38.36 -12.70
CA ALA A 480 -44.16 -38.56 -12.42
C ALA A 480 -44.36 -39.76 -11.50
N THR A 481 -45.22 -39.58 -10.50
CA THR A 481 -45.61 -40.63 -9.57
C THR A 481 -46.93 -41.25 -10.01
N PHE A 482 -46.92 -42.56 -10.15
CA PHE A 482 -48.08 -43.39 -10.36
C PHE A 482 -48.62 -43.84 -9.00
N GLY A 483 -49.94 -43.96 -8.89
CA GLY A 483 -50.58 -44.45 -7.67
C GLY A 483 -50.13 -45.86 -7.27
N ARG A 484 -50.58 -46.29 -6.09
CA ARG A 484 -50.29 -47.63 -5.56
C ARG A 484 -50.78 -48.72 -6.52
N VAL A 485 -49.92 -49.72 -6.79
CA VAL A 485 -50.24 -50.81 -7.72
C VAL A 485 -51.23 -51.79 -7.10
N THR A 486 -52.36 -51.98 -7.76
CA THR A 486 -53.41 -52.96 -7.39
C THR A 486 -53.22 -54.29 -8.11
N THR A 487 -53.90 -55.35 -7.68
CA THR A 487 -53.85 -56.66 -8.34
C THR A 487 -55.22 -57.31 -8.43
N GLY A 488 -55.45 -58.16 -9.43
CA GLY A 488 -56.74 -58.84 -9.62
C GLY A 488 -56.85 -60.14 -8.81
N ALA A 489 -58.00 -60.38 -8.19
CA ALA A 489 -58.31 -61.69 -7.59
C ALA A 489 -58.71 -62.74 -8.64
N ALA A 490 -58.18 -63.96 -8.47
CA ALA A 490 -58.63 -65.17 -9.12
C ALA A 490 -59.26 -66.11 -8.08
N ILE A 491 -60.50 -66.55 -8.32
CA ILE A 491 -61.22 -67.44 -7.40
C ILE A 491 -61.22 -68.87 -7.96
N THR A 492 -60.66 -69.81 -7.19
CA THR A 492 -60.87 -71.24 -7.39
C THR A 492 -61.99 -71.72 -6.46
N LEU A 493 -63.09 -72.20 -7.03
CA LEU A 493 -64.26 -72.67 -6.30
C LEU A 493 -64.41 -74.19 -6.42
N ARG A 494 -64.48 -74.89 -5.28
CA ARG A 494 -64.85 -76.31 -5.21
C ARG A 494 -66.15 -76.46 -4.45
N ALA A 495 -67.18 -77.00 -5.11
CA ALA A 495 -68.50 -77.22 -4.53
C ALA A 495 -68.86 -78.71 -4.61
N GLY A 496 -68.92 -79.38 -3.45
CA GLY A 496 -69.19 -80.80 -3.34
C GLY A 496 -70.54 -81.08 -2.68
N GLY A 497 -71.38 -81.88 -3.33
CA GLY A 497 -72.65 -82.34 -2.77
C GLY A 497 -72.50 -83.20 -1.52
N ARG A 498 -73.40 -83.02 -0.55
CA ARG A 498 -73.58 -83.85 0.65
C ARG A 498 -75.08 -84.11 0.90
N LYS A 499 -75.41 -84.99 1.84
CA LYS A 499 -76.79 -85.21 2.30
C LYS A 499 -77.39 -83.89 2.77
N ARG A 500 -78.44 -83.43 2.09
CA ARG A 500 -79.15 -82.15 2.31
C ARG A 500 -78.24 -80.92 2.44
N ALA A 501 -77.04 -80.95 1.84
CA ALA A 501 -76.06 -79.88 1.98
C ALA A 501 -75.07 -79.78 0.80
N VAL A 502 -74.34 -78.66 0.73
CA VAL A 502 -73.17 -78.49 -0.15
C VAL A 502 -71.97 -78.05 0.70
N MET A 503 -70.83 -78.72 0.55
CA MET A 503 -69.54 -78.23 1.03
C MET A 503 -68.94 -77.31 -0.02
N VAL A 504 -68.66 -76.07 0.35
CA VAL A 504 -68.04 -75.06 -0.50
C VAL A 504 -66.66 -74.74 0.06
N ARG A 505 -65.62 -74.93 -0.75
CA ARG A 505 -64.27 -74.45 -0.46
C ARG A 505 -63.89 -73.42 -1.52
N VAL A 506 -63.57 -72.21 -1.06
CA VAL A 506 -63.16 -71.07 -1.87
C VAL A 506 -61.68 -70.83 -1.63
N ARG A 507 -60.90 -70.66 -2.69
CA ARG A 507 -59.55 -70.11 -2.61
C ARG A 507 -59.46 -68.89 -3.50
N VAL A 508 -59.13 -67.75 -2.91
CA VAL A 508 -58.86 -66.49 -3.60
C VAL A 508 -57.34 -66.32 -3.66
N ARG A 509 -56.81 -66.08 -4.86
CA ARG A 509 -55.39 -65.81 -5.08
C ARG A 509 -55.24 -64.49 -5.82
N ALA A 510 -54.14 -63.78 -5.57
CA ALA A 510 -53.74 -62.65 -6.38
C ALA A 510 -52.22 -62.65 -6.54
N PRO A 511 -51.67 -62.31 -7.72
CA PRO A 511 -50.23 -62.10 -7.86
C PRO A 511 -49.75 -60.99 -6.92
N GLY A 512 -48.66 -61.23 -6.19
CA GLY A 512 -48.00 -60.21 -5.35
C GLY A 512 -48.70 -59.85 -4.04
N ALA A 513 -49.87 -60.44 -3.72
CA ALA A 513 -50.60 -60.17 -2.50
C ALA A 513 -51.37 -61.40 -1.99
N VAL A 514 -51.56 -61.49 -0.68
CA VAL A 514 -52.47 -62.46 -0.06
C VAL A 514 -53.83 -61.77 0.14
N PRO A 515 -54.90 -62.21 -0.55
CA PRO A 515 -56.21 -61.58 -0.41
C PRO A 515 -56.77 -61.70 1.01
N THR A 516 -57.23 -60.58 1.56
CA THR A 516 -57.83 -60.47 2.89
C THR A 516 -59.31 -60.09 2.79
N GLY A 517 -60.00 -59.94 3.93
CA GLY A 517 -61.41 -59.58 3.96
C GLY A 517 -62.32 -60.82 3.89
N SER A 518 -63.46 -60.69 3.20
CA SER A 518 -64.49 -61.74 3.17
C SER A 518 -64.97 -62.08 1.76
N VAL A 519 -65.43 -63.32 1.60
CA VAL A 519 -66.17 -63.76 0.42
C VAL A 519 -67.64 -63.96 0.75
N VAL A 520 -68.50 -63.66 -0.21
CA VAL A 520 -69.95 -63.87 -0.13
C VAL A 520 -70.29 -65.12 -0.92
N VAL A 521 -70.74 -66.17 -0.23
CA VAL A 521 -71.21 -67.43 -0.83
C VAL A 521 -72.73 -67.42 -0.92
N LYS A 522 -73.28 -67.53 -2.12
CA LYS A 522 -74.71 -67.59 -2.39
C LYS A 522 -75.12 -68.95 -2.96
N VAL A 523 -76.05 -69.61 -2.30
CA VAL A 523 -76.69 -70.86 -2.76
C VAL A 523 -78.21 -70.68 -2.66
N ARG A 524 -78.89 -70.63 -3.81
CA ARG A 524 -80.31 -70.22 -3.91
C ARG A 524 -80.57 -68.83 -3.31
N LYS A 525 -81.51 -68.73 -2.35
CA LYS A 525 -81.85 -67.51 -1.59
C LYS A 525 -80.94 -67.28 -0.38
N ARG A 526 -80.06 -68.24 -0.05
CA ARG A 526 -79.15 -68.10 1.11
C ARG A 526 -77.85 -67.46 0.69
N THR A 527 -77.43 -66.48 1.48
CA THR A 527 -76.18 -65.76 1.33
C THR A 527 -75.43 -65.84 2.65
N THR A 528 -74.16 -66.21 2.61
CA THR A 528 -73.30 -66.26 3.80
C THR A 528 -71.99 -65.57 3.49
N THR A 529 -71.59 -64.64 4.36
CA THR A 529 -70.30 -63.96 4.31
C THR A 529 -69.30 -64.72 5.17
N LEU A 530 -68.11 -64.98 4.64
CA LEU A 530 -67.07 -65.75 5.30
C LEU A 530 -65.75 -64.98 5.26
N PRO A 531 -65.04 -64.83 6.39
CA PRO A 531 -63.69 -64.29 6.36
C PRO A 531 -62.75 -65.23 5.61
N LEU A 532 -61.79 -64.67 4.89
CA LEU A 532 -60.68 -65.40 4.32
C LEU A 532 -59.59 -65.57 5.38
N VAL A 533 -59.10 -66.81 5.53
CA VAL A 533 -57.89 -67.13 6.28
C VAL A 533 -56.87 -67.67 5.28
N ASP A 534 -55.75 -66.96 5.10
CA ASP A 534 -54.73 -67.24 4.09
C ASP A 534 -55.29 -67.40 2.66
N GLY A 535 -56.24 -66.54 2.31
CA GLY A 535 -56.94 -66.57 1.02
C GLY A 535 -57.90 -67.76 0.85
N VAL A 536 -58.28 -68.46 1.91
CA VAL A 536 -59.19 -69.62 1.86
C VAL A 536 -60.41 -69.39 2.77
N ALA A 537 -61.59 -69.79 2.30
CA ALA A 537 -62.80 -69.90 3.10
C ALA A 537 -63.49 -71.23 2.82
N THR A 538 -64.02 -71.88 3.86
CA THR A 538 -64.77 -73.14 3.74
C THR A 538 -66.08 -73.04 4.51
N ILE A 539 -67.18 -73.47 3.90
CA ILE A 539 -68.50 -73.53 4.55
C ILE A 539 -69.24 -74.80 4.16
N ARG A 540 -70.02 -75.31 5.09
CA ARG A 540 -71.10 -76.26 4.84
C ARG A 540 -72.43 -75.50 4.77
N VAL A 541 -73.13 -75.58 3.64
CA VAL A 541 -74.47 -75.00 3.49
C VAL A 541 -75.50 -76.11 3.63
N ASP A 542 -76.10 -76.22 4.82
CA ASP A 542 -77.06 -77.28 5.20
C ASP A 542 -78.50 -76.99 4.77
N ARG A 543 -79.43 -77.92 5.05
CA ARG A 543 -80.88 -77.79 4.83
C ARG A 543 -81.24 -77.37 3.40
N LEU A 544 -80.51 -77.90 2.42
CA LEU A 544 -80.76 -77.73 1.00
C LEU A 544 -81.61 -78.88 0.47
N PRO A 545 -82.64 -78.64 -0.36
CA PRO A 545 -83.36 -79.73 -1.01
C PRO A 545 -82.47 -80.41 -2.05
N ALA A 546 -82.68 -81.71 -2.26
CA ALA A 546 -81.95 -82.53 -3.22
C ALA A 546 -81.96 -81.94 -4.65
N GLY A 547 -80.97 -82.33 -5.45
CA GLY A 547 -80.81 -81.89 -6.85
C GLY A 547 -79.68 -80.89 -7.07
N ARG A 548 -79.49 -80.48 -8.33
CA ARG A 548 -78.42 -79.55 -8.74
C ARG A 548 -78.67 -78.15 -8.17
N ARG A 549 -77.62 -77.56 -7.58
CA ARG A 549 -77.61 -76.22 -6.98
C ARG A 549 -76.43 -75.42 -7.52
N TRP A 550 -76.70 -74.19 -7.96
CA TRP A 550 -75.66 -73.24 -8.33
C TRP A 550 -75.11 -72.57 -7.06
N VAL A 551 -73.79 -72.59 -6.93
CA VAL A 551 -73.04 -71.88 -5.91
C VAL A 551 -72.37 -70.70 -6.60
N LYS A 552 -72.69 -69.47 -6.18
CA LYS A 552 -71.98 -68.25 -6.61
C LYS A 552 -71.12 -67.75 -5.47
N VAL A 553 -69.89 -67.37 -5.76
CA VAL A 553 -68.98 -66.74 -4.80
C VAL A 553 -68.55 -65.40 -5.36
N THR A 554 -68.64 -64.36 -4.54
CA THR A 554 -68.17 -63.02 -4.85
C THR A 554 -67.15 -62.58 -3.82
N TYR A 555 -66.03 -62.04 -4.27
CA TYR A 555 -65.04 -61.34 -3.47
C TYR A 555 -65.09 -59.85 -3.87
N ALA A 556 -65.35 -58.95 -2.93
CA ALA A 556 -65.47 -57.52 -3.22
C ALA A 556 -64.10 -56.83 -3.43
N GLY A 557 -63.01 -57.44 -2.92
CA GLY A 557 -61.69 -56.81 -2.84
C GLY A 557 -61.37 -56.33 -1.41
N ASP A 558 -60.12 -55.91 -1.21
CA ASP A 558 -59.60 -55.41 0.08
C ASP A 558 -58.84 -54.08 -0.04
N GLY A 559 -59.04 -53.36 -1.15
CA GLY A 559 -58.36 -52.10 -1.48
C GLY A 559 -57.03 -52.29 -2.20
N LEU A 560 -56.33 -53.42 -1.99
CA LEU A 560 -55.13 -53.79 -2.75
C LEU A 560 -55.46 -54.78 -3.87
N VAL A 561 -56.27 -55.79 -3.53
CA VAL A 561 -56.78 -56.80 -4.45
C VAL A 561 -58.16 -56.37 -4.92
N THR A 562 -58.35 -56.25 -6.24
CA THR A 562 -59.66 -55.93 -6.84
C THR A 562 -60.58 -57.15 -6.80
N GLY A 563 -61.89 -56.90 -6.66
CA GLY A 563 -62.90 -57.94 -6.57
C GLY A 563 -62.97 -58.90 -7.77
N SER A 564 -63.59 -60.06 -7.55
CA SER A 564 -63.76 -61.14 -8.52
C SER A 564 -64.95 -62.01 -8.14
N ALA A 565 -65.46 -62.81 -9.07
CA ALA A 565 -66.56 -63.74 -8.81
C ALA A 565 -66.36 -65.06 -9.56
N ALA A 566 -66.85 -66.16 -8.99
CA ALA A 566 -66.86 -67.47 -9.60
C ALA A 566 -68.15 -68.21 -9.29
N GLY A 567 -68.48 -69.22 -10.07
CA GLY A 567 -69.64 -70.07 -9.81
C GLY A 567 -69.41 -71.52 -10.21
N ALA A 568 -70.09 -72.44 -9.53
CA ALA A 568 -70.00 -73.87 -9.78
C ALA A 568 -71.32 -74.56 -9.46
N TRP A 569 -71.60 -75.65 -10.18
CA TRP A 569 -72.71 -76.56 -9.86
C TRP A 569 -72.29 -77.57 -8.78
N ALA A 570 -73.21 -77.86 -7.86
CA ALA A 570 -73.10 -78.98 -6.92
C ALA A 570 -74.41 -79.74 -6.81
N THR A 571 -74.35 -81.07 -6.74
CA THR A 571 -75.54 -81.93 -6.63
C THR A 571 -75.81 -82.30 -5.19
N VAL A 572 -76.87 -81.77 -4.58
CA VAL A 572 -77.27 -82.10 -3.20
C VAL A 572 -77.89 -83.48 -3.17
N LYS A 573 -77.38 -84.35 -2.29
CA LYS A 573 -77.89 -85.71 -2.11
C LYS A 573 -79.14 -85.69 -1.20
N PRO A 574 -80.11 -86.60 -1.41
CA PRO A 574 -81.29 -86.75 -0.55
C PRO A 574 -80.94 -86.88 0.92
#